data_AF-A0A969W0V7-F1
#
_entry.id   AF-A0A969W0V7-F1
#
_cell.length_a   1.000
_cell.length_b   1.000
_cell.length_c   1.000
_cell.angle_alpha   90.00
_cell.angle_beta   90.00
_cell.angle_gamma   90.00
#
_symmetry.space_group_name_H-M   'P 1'
#
loop_
_entity.id
_entity.type
_entity.pdbx_description
1 polymer ?
#
loop_
_entity_poly.entity_id
_entity_poly.type
_entity_poly.pdbx_seq_one_letter_code
_entity_poly.pdbx_strand_id
1 'polypeptide(L)' 'MLEWWTKNFASCELGDERLDNRAFLIGKALSQGFGKALSEIFKGANELKRAYEFLPIARQPLAK' A
#
# COMPACT_ATOMS: atom_id res chain seq x y z
N MET A 1 -10.24 19.11 8.39
CA MET A 1 -8.78 18.98 8.13
C MET A 1 -8.63 17.84 7.14
N LEU A 2 -7.96 18.03 6.00
CA LEU A 2 -7.78 16.92 5.05
C LEU A 2 -6.88 15.87 5.71
N GLU A 3 -7.35 14.63 5.77
CA GLU A 3 -6.61 13.52 6.37
C GLU A 3 -5.23 13.34 5.72
N TRP A 4 -4.21 13.04 6.51
CA TRP A 4 -2.82 13.01 6.06
C TRP A 4 -2.62 12.06 4.87
N TRP A 5 -3.26 10.88 4.88
CA TRP A 5 -3.18 9.94 3.76
C TRP A 5 -3.78 10.50 2.47
N THR A 6 -4.82 11.33 2.55
CA THR A 6 -5.42 11.93 1.36
C THR A 6 -4.43 12.84 0.65
N LYS A 7 -3.61 13.60 1.39
CA LYS A 7 -2.59 14.47 0.80
C LYS A 7 -1.44 13.68 0.15
N ASN A 8 -1.12 12.51 0.68
CA ASN A 8 0.06 11.74 0.22
C ASN A 8 -0.27 10.74 -0.89
N PHE A 9 -1.48 10.18 -0.90
CA PHE A 9 -1.81 9.08 -1.80
C PHE A 9 -2.93 9.38 -2.81
N ALA A 10 -3.67 10.51 -2.67
CA ALA A 10 -4.71 10.86 -3.65
C ALA A 10 -4.15 11.44 -4.95
N SER A 11 -2.88 11.89 -4.92
CA SER A 11 -2.14 12.42 -6.08
C SER A 11 -1.12 11.42 -6.62
N CYS A 12 -1.31 10.11 -6.37
CA CYS A 12 -0.48 9.11 -7.04
C CYS A 12 -0.77 9.16 -8.55
N GLU A 13 0.30 9.26 -9.34
CA GLU A 13 0.26 9.28 -10.80
C GLU A 13 1.10 8.11 -11.34
N LEU A 14 0.65 6.88 -11.08
CA LEU A 14 1.31 5.64 -11.52
C LEU A 14 1.01 5.32 -12.99
N GLY A 15 0.24 6.17 -13.68
CA GLY A 15 -0.14 6.02 -15.08
C GLY A 15 -1.25 5.00 -15.33
N ASP A 16 -1.85 4.45 -14.28
CA ASP A 16 -3.01 3.54 -14.32
C ASP A 16 -3.94 3.87 -13.16
N GLU A 17 -5.17 4.29 -13.48
CA GLU A 17 -6.20 4.69 -12.50
C GLU A 17 -6.49 3.59 -11.47
N ARG A 18 -6.39 2.30 -11.85
CA ARG A 18 -6.59 1.18 -10.93
C ARG A 18 -5.43 1.06 -9.96
N LEU A 19 -4.21 1.36 -10.39
CA LEU A 19 -3.03 1.39 -9.53
C LEU A 19 -3.08 2.60 -8.60
N ASP A 20 -3.50 3.76 -9.09
CA ASP A 20 -3.65 4.99 -8.29
C ASP A 20 -4.67 4.81 -7.17
N ASN A 21 -5.86 4.31 -7.53
CA ASN A 21 -6.90 3.99 -6.54
C ASN A 21 -6.42 2.96 -5.51
N ARG A 22 -5.63 1.98 -5.95
CA ARG A 22 -5.08 0.96 -5.06
C ARG A 22 -4.03 1.54 -4.12
N ALA A 23 -3.13 2.39 -4.61
CA ALA A 23 -2.14 3.12 -3.81
C ALA A 23 -2.83 3.93 -2.71
N PHE A 24 -3.90 4.64 -3.08
CA PHE A 24 -4.73 5.40 -2.16
C PHE A 24 -5.34 4.54 -1.04
N LEU A 25 -5.96 3.41 -1.40
CA LEU A 25 -6.58 2.50 -0.43
C LEU A 25 -5.55 1.87 0.52
N ILE A 26 -4.40 1.45 -0.01
CA ILE A 26 -3.29 0.89 0.78
C ILE A 26 -2.77 1.96 1.75
N GLY A 27 -2.47 3.17 1.25
CA GLY A 27 -1.94 4.27 2.04
C GLY A 27 -2.88 4.73 3.16
N LYS A 28 -4.19 4.75 2.90
CA LYS A 28 -5.22 4.98 3.92
C LYS A 28 -5.18 3.92 5.01
N ALA A 29 -5.19 2.63 4.65
CA ALA A 29 -5.18 1.54 5.61
C ALA A 29 -3.90 1.53 6.46
N LEU A 30 -2.74 1.79 5.85
CA LEU A 30 -1.47 1.91 6.55
C LEU A 30 -1.47 3.06 7.57
N SER A 31 -2.08 4.19 7.21
CA SER A 31 -2.17 5.36 8.08
C SER A 31 -3.07 5.10 9.29
N GLN A 32 -4.19 4.40 9.08
CA GLN A 32 -5.10 4.00 10.17
C GLN A 32 -4.51 2.90 11.07
N GLY A 33 -3.62 2.07 10.52
CA GLY A 33 -2.95 0.98 11.19
C GLY A 33 -1.52 1.27 11.62
N PHE A 34 -1.11 2.54 11.71
CA PHE A 34 0.28 2.91 11.99
C PHE A 34 0.81 2.19 13.24
N GLY A 35 2.00 1.59 13.13
CA GLY A 35 2.64 0.81 14.19
C GLY A 35 2.20 -0.65 14.28
N LYS A 36 1.23 -1.10 13.47
CA LYS A 36 0.81 -2.51 13.40
C LYS A 36 1.49 -3.27 12.27
N ALA A 37 1.54 -4.59 12.39
CA ALA A 37 2.03 -5.45 11.32
C ALA A 37 1.09 -5.39 10.10
N LEU A 38 1.64 -5.56 8.89
CA LEU A 38 0.85 -5.57 7.66
C LEU A 38 -0.27 -6.62 7.68
N SER A 39 -0.02 -7.78 8.27
CA SER A 39 -1.01 -8.85 8.45
C SER A 39 -2.14 -8.49 9.42
N GLU A 40 -1.92 -7.53 10.32
CA GLU A 40 -2.96 -7.02 11.22
C GLU A 40 -3.81 -5.94 10.53
N ILE A 41 -3.20 -5.19 9.61
CA ILE A 41 -3.86 -4.14 8.82
C ILE A 41 -4.70 -4.77 7.70
N PHE A 42 -4.11 -5.69 6.93
CA PHE A 42 -4.73 -6.37 5.80
C PHE A 42 -5.04 -7.82 6.15
N LYS A 43 -6.28 -8.08 6.56
CA LYS A 43 -6.75 -9.43 6.94
C LYS A 43 -6.97 -10.36 5.76
N GLY A 44 -7.21 -9.81 4.57
CA GLY A 44 -7.39 -10.57 3.35
C GLY A 44 -6.07 -10.84 2.63
N ALA A 45 -5.88 -12.08 2.17
CA ALA A 45 -4.65 -12.49 1.50
C ALA A 45 -4.36 -11.68 0.22
N ASN A 46 -5.40 -11.26 -0.50
CA ASN A 46 -5.26 -10.50 -1.74
C ASN A 46 -4.81 -9.06 -1.48
N GLU A 47 -5.41 -8.39 -0.50
CA GLU A 47 -5.04 -7.05 -0.08
C GLU A 47 -3.63 -7.02 0.49
N LEU A 48 -3.29 -8.02 1.32
CA LEU A 48 -1.95 -8.17 1.88
C LEU A 48 -0.89 -8.37 0.77
N LYS A 49 -1.13 -9.28 -0.18
CA LYS A 49 -0.25 -9.49 -1.34
C LYS A 49 -0.04 -8.19 -2.13
N ARG A 50 -1.13 -7.49 -2.43
CA ARG A 50 -1.08 -6.22 -3.17
C ARG A 50 -0.32 -5.14 -2.41
N ALA A 51 -0.46 -5.06 -1.09
CA ALA A 51 0.34 -4.14 -0.29
C ALA A 51 1.85 -4.44 -0.42
N TYR A 52 2.23 -5.72 -0.45
CA TYR A 52 3.63 -6.10 -0.71
C TYR A 52 4.11 -5.75 -2.12
N GLU A 53 3.26 -5.85 -3.14
CA GLU A 53 3.61 -5.48 -4.53
C GLU A 53 3.95 -3.98 -4.68
N PHE A 54 3.43 -3.12 -3.80
CA PHE A 54 3.71 -1.68 -3.77
C PHE A 54 4.97 -1.31 -2.98
N LEU A 55 5.50 -2.22 -2.16
CA LEU A 55 6.75 -1.96 -1.46
C LEU A 55 7.92 -2.07 -2.45
N PRO A 56 8.93 -1.19 -2.36
CA PRO A 56 10.14 -1.28 -3.17
C PRO A 56 11.05 -2.40 -2.67
N ILE A 57 10.49 -3.59 -2.44
CA ILE A 57 11.26 -4.79 -2.14
C ILE A 57 11.93 -5.18 -3.45
N ALA A 58 13.22 -4.88 -3.55
CA ALA A 58 14.04 -5.43 -4.62
C ALA A 58 13.78 -6.94 -4.64
N ARG A 59 13.41 -7.50 -5.80
CA ARG A 59 13.40 -8.95 -5.99
C ARG A 59 14.83 -9.41 -5.79
N GLN A 60 15.21 -9.74 -4.56
CA GLN A 60 16.47 -10.39 -4.31
C GLN A 60 16.38 -11.73 -5.03
N PRO A 61 17.31 -12.03 -5.96
CA PRO A 61 17.35 -13.36 -6.54
C PRO A 61 17.52 -14.34 -5.37
N LEU A 62 16.62 -15.33 -5.30
CA LEU A 62 16.77 -16.43 -4.35
C LEU A 62 18.17 -17.00 -4.53
N ALA A 63 18.99 -16.95 -3.47
CA ALA A 63 20.29 -17.60 -3.47
C ALA A 63 20.07 -19.08 -3.82
N LYS A 64 20.66 -19.51 -4.94
CA LYS A 64 20.64 -20.90 -5.39
C LYS A 64 21.56 -21.75 -4.54
#